data_AF-A0A817DNZ9-F1
#
_entry.id   AF-A0A817DNZ9-F1
#
_cell.length_a   1.000
_cell.length_b   1.000
_cell.length_c   1.000
_cell.angle_alpha   90.00
_cell.angle_beta   90.00
_cell.angle_gamma   90.00
#
_symmetry.space_group_name_H-M   'P 1'
#
loop_
_entity.id
_entity.type
_entity.pdbx_description
1 polymer ?
#
loop_
_entity_poly.entity_id
_entity_poly.type
_entity_poly.pdbx_seq_one_letter_code
_entity_poly.pdbx_strand_id
1 'polypeptide(L)'
;MKAIWLTSIYKTPFRDLGYDVSDFCSIDPRFGNFDDFKSLVDDIHSHQMRLILDFVPNHCSSEHRWFQAALKNDSHFVDYSI
;
A
#
# COMPACT_ATOMS: atom_id res chain seq x y z
N MET A 1 17.06 -19.60 1.35
CA MET A 1 15.73 -18.94 1.35
C MET A 1 15.31 -18.72 -0.10
N LYS A 2 14.04 -18.94 -0.49
CA LYS A 2 13.59 -18.78 -1.90
C LYS A 2 12.78 -17.51 -2.14
N ALA A 3 12.07 -17.05 -1.13
CA ALA A 3 11.29 -15.82 -1.17
C ALA A 3 11.26 -15.16 0.20
N ILE A 4 11.01 -13.86 0.19
CA ILE A 4 10.64 -13.05 1.35
C ILE A 4 9.20 -12.61 1.14
N TRP A 5 8.40 -12.66 2.19
CA TRP A 5 7.06 -12.08 2.22
C TRP A 5 7.07 -10.91 3.19
N LEU A 6 6.67 -9.74 2.68
CA LEU A 6 6.42 -8.56 3.51
C LEU A 6 4.92 -8.35 3.62
N THR A 7 4.48 -8.14 4.86
CA THR A 7 3.12 -7.66 5.14
C THR A 7 2.95 -6.22 4.65
N SER A 8 1.75 -5.64 4.77
CA SER A 8 1.45 -4.29 4.26
C SER A 8 2.53 -3.24 4.55
N ILE A 9 3.08 -2.65 3.48
CA ILE A 9 4.09 -1.57 3.51
C ILE A 9 3.55 -0.25 2.95
N TYR A 10 2.29 -0.23 2.50
CA TYR A 10 1.69 0.93 1.87
C TYR A 10 1.43 2.04 2.88
N LYS A 11 1.39 3.29 2.39
CA LYS A 11 1.04 4.44 3.23
C LYS A 11 -0.33 4.26 3.87
N THR A 12 -0.39 4.50 5.18
CA THR A 12 -1.56 4.20 6.00
C THR A 12 -1.58 5.10 7.25
N PRO A 13 -2.76 5.47 7.79
CA PRO A 13 -2.90 5.99 9.16
C PRO A 13 -2.56 4.94 10.24
N PHE A 14 -2.19 3.73 9.82
CA PHE A 14 -1.75 2.60 10.63
C PHE A 14 -2.83 1.99 11.53
N ARG A 15 -4.08 2.05 11.08
CA ARG A 15 -5.17 1.23 11.63
C ARG A 15 -5.04 -0.18 11.06
N ASP A 16 -5.57 -1.16 11.80
CA ASP A 16 -5.53 -2.57 11.45
C ASP A 16 -4.13 -3.06 11.04
N LEU A 17 -3.10 -2.63 11.79
CA LEU A 17 -1.69 -2.97 11.55
C LEU A 17 -1.19 -2.60 10.13
N GLY A 18 -1.78 -1.56 9.54
CA GLY A 18 -1.38 -1.01 8.24
C GLY A 18 -2.13 -1.57 7.04
N TYR A 19 -3.19 -2.33 7.26
CA TYR A 19 -4.09 -2.79 6.18
C TYR A 19 -5.17 -1.75 5.83
N ASP A 20 -5.36 -0.72 6.67
CA ASP A 20 -6.16 0.47 6.34
C ASP A 20 -5.38 1.41 5.39
N VAL A 21 -5.28 1.07 4.10
CA VAL A 21 -4.38 1.75 3.16
C VAL A 21 -4.92 3.10 2.68
N SER A 22 -4.15 4.18 2.81
CA SER A 22 -4.51 5.53 2.34
C SER A 22 -3.87 5.93 1.01
N ASP A 23 -2.82 5.23 0.58
CA ASP A 23 -2.26 5.32 -0.77
C ASP A 23 -1.54 4.03 -1.17
N PHE A 24 -2.12 3.29 -2.12
CA PHE A 24 -1.58 2.02 -2.63
C PHE A 24 -0.30 2.16 -3.47
N CYS A 25 0.09 3.38 -3.85
CA CYS A 25 1.26 3.63 -4.70
C CYS A 25 2.46 4.20 -3.94
N SER A 26 2.33 4.41 -2.63
CA SER A 26 3.37 4.97 -1.78
C SER A 26 3.78 4.00 -0.68
N ILE A 27 5.06 3.99 -0.34
CA ILE A 27 5.58 3.34 0.87
C ILE A 27 5.25 4.19 2.09
N ASP A 28 4.86 3.55 3.19
CA ASP A 28 4.69 4.27 4.44
C ASP A 28 6.04 4.84 4.93
N PRO A 29 6.14 6.12 5.29
CA PRO A 29 7.41 6.75 5.69
C PRO A 29 8.06 6.08 6.90
N ARG A 30 7.33 5.28 7.70
CA ARG A 30 7.89 4.48 8.79
C ARG A 30 8.80 3.35 8.29
N PHE A 31 8.66 2.93 7.04
CA PHE A 31 9.46 1.88 6.39
C PHE A 31 10.48 2.42 5.38
N GLY A 32 10.52 3.73 5.17
CA GLY A 32 11.39 4.39 4.19
C GLY A 32 10.61 5.01 3.04
N ASN A 33 11.27 5.16 1.90
CA ASN A 33 10.71 5.72 0.68
C ASN A 33 10.74 4.70 -0.49
N PHE A 34 10.32 5.14 -1.67
CA PHE A 34 10.27 4.28 -2.84
C PHE A 34 11.66 3.84 -3.34
N ASP A 35 12.69 4.67 -3.21
CA ASP A 35 14.07 4.33 -3.57
C ASP A 35 14.66 3.28 -2.60
N ASP A 36 14.31 3.37 -1.31
CA ASP A 36 14.67 2.34 -0.32
C ASP A 36 14.02 1.00 -0.69
N PHE A 37 12.72 1.01 -1.02
CA PHE A 37 12.00 -0.18 -1.47
C PHE A 37 12.59 -0.75 -2.76
N LYS A 38 12.94 0.10 -3.73
CA LYS A 38 13.61 -0.31 -4.96
C LYS A 38 14.95 -0.97 -4.69
N SER A 39 15.76 -0.38 -3.81
CA SER A 39 17.07 -0.94 -3.42
C SER A 39 16.91 -2.31 -2.78
N LEU A 40 15.92 -2.48 -1.88
CA LEU A 40 15.57 -3.77 -1.29
C LEU A 40 15.19 -4.82 -2.34
N VAL A 41 14.35 -4.46 -3.31
CA VAL A 41 13.94 -5.36 -4.40
C VAL A 41 15.15 -5.79 -5.24
N ASP A 42 16.00 -4.84 -5.62
CA ASP A 42 17.20 -5.08 -6.42
C ASP A 42 18.18 -6.02 -5.68
N ASP A 43 18.38 -5.80 -4.38
CA ASP A 43 19.22 -6.65 -3.52
C ASP A 43 18.65 -8.07 -3.37
N ILE A 44 17.35 -8.21 -3.12
CA ILE A 44 16.68 -9.53 -3.03
C ILE A 44 16.84 -10.29 -4.35
N HIS A 45 16.65 -9.63 -5.49
CA HIS A 45 16.78 -10.24 -6.80
C HIS A 45 18.22 -10.62 -7.13
N SER A 46 19.22 -9.85 -6.68
CA SER A 46 20.64 -10.21 -6.85
C SER A 46 21.00 -11.53 -6.16
N HIS A 47 20.28 -11.90 -5.10
CA HIS A 47 20.40 -13.18 -4.39
C HIS A 47 19.55 -14.30 -5.02
N GLN A 48 18.99 -14.11 -6.21
CA GLN A 48 18.09 -15.04 -6.90
C GLN A 48 16.83 -15.39 -6.08
N MET A 49 16.43 -14.50 -5.18
CA MET A 49 15.23 -14.64 -4.35
C MET A 49 14.05 -13.87 -4.97
N ARG A 50 12.86 -14.12 -4.43
CA ARG A 50 11.62 -13.40 -4.80
C ARG A 50 11.08 -12.59 -3.63
N LEU A 51 10.37 -11.52 -3.93
CA LEU A 51 9.61 -10.75 -2.95
C LEU A 51 8.11 -10.93 -3.22
N ILE A 52 7.35 -11.16 -2.16
CA ILE A 52 5.88 -11.21 -2.16
C ILE A 52 5.38 -10.10 -1.26
N LEU A 53 4.37 -9.35 -1.71
CA LEU A 53 3.70 -8.32 -0.94
C LEU A 53 2.24 -8.71 -0.73
N ASP A 54 1.69 -8.28 0.40
CA ASP A 54 0.24 -8.25 0.55
C ASP A 54 -0.40 -7.23 -0.39
N PHE A 55 -1.65 -7.51 -0.76
CA PHE A 55 -2.51 -6.62 -1.51
C PHE A 55 -3.90 -6.62 -0.89
N VAL A 56 -4.46 -5.43 -0.67
CA VAL A 56 -5.75 -5.23 0.01
C VAL A 56 -6.77 -4.70 -1.00
N PRO A 57 -7.45 -5.59 -1.77
CA PRO A 57 -8.39 -5.16 -2.81
C PRO A 57 -9.78 -4.81 -2.28
N ASN A 58 -10.12 -5.26 -1.06
CA ASN A 58 -11.50 -5.21 -0.56
C ASN A 58 -11.91 -3.82 -0.06
N HIS A 59 -10.98 -3.05 0.50
CA HIS A 59 -11.25 -1.76 1.12
C HIS A 59 -10.03 -0.83 1.03
N CYS A 60 -10.27 0.47 1.26
CA CYS A 60 -9.24 1.47 1.45
C CYS A 60 -9.61 2.36 2.65
N SER A 61 -8.65 3.11 3.16
CA SER A 61 -8.86 3.98 4.32
C SER A 61 -9.88 5.07 4.02
N SER A 62 -10.60 5.48 5.06
CA SER A 62 -11.41 6.71 5.01
C SER A 62 -10.57 7.95 4.65
N GLU A 63 -9.26 7.91 4.85
CA GLU A 63 -8.33 8.99 4.45
C GLU A 63 -7.86 8.88 2.98
N HIS A 64 -8.23 7.81 2.27
CA HIS A 64 -7.88 7.60 0.86
C HIS A 64 -8.57 8.65 -0.03
N ARG A 65 -7.89 9.07 -1.10
CA ARG A 65 -8.37 10.12 -2.02
C ARG A 65 -9.75 9.82 -2.62
N TRP A 66 -10.06 8.54 -2.88
CA TRP A 66 -11.35 8.11 -3.43
C TRP A 66 -12.47 8.34 -2.42
N PHE A 67 -12.28 7.94 -1.16
CA PHE A 67 -13.27 8.13 -0.11
C PHE A 67 -13.51 9.63 0.17
N GLN A 68 -12.43 10.41 0.25
CA GLN A 68 -12.52 11.86 0.43
C GLN A 68 -13.18 12.58 -0.74
N ALA A 69 -13.02 12.10 -1.98
CA ALA A 69 -13.71 12.65 -3.14
C ALA A 69 -15.19 12.27 -3.18
N ALA A 70 -15.55 11.04 -2.81
CA ALA A 70 -16.94 10.60 -2.66
C ALA A 70 -17.70 11.47 -1.64
N LEU A 71 -17.10 11.77 -0.48
CA LEU A 71 -17.68 12.69 0.51
C LEU A 71 -17.92 14.12 -0.02
N LYS A 72 -17.23 14.51 -1.09
CA LYS A 72 -17.41 15.80 -1.77
C LYS A 72 -18.37 15.73 -2.96
N ASN A 73 -19.09 14.61 -3.11
CA ASN A 73 -19.99 14.33 -4.23
C ASN A 73 -19.30 14.36 -5.60
N ASP A 74 -18.02 13.94 -5.67
CA ASP A 74 -17.38 13.71 -6.97
C ASP A 74 -18.03 12.51 -7.66
N SER A 75 -18.80 12.78 -8.71
CA SER A 75 -19.55 11.78 -9.49
C SER A 75 -18.71 10.61 -9.99
N HIS A 76 -17.39 10.76 -10.10
CA HIS A 76 -16.52 9.66 -10.49
C HIS A 76 -16.30 8.63 -9.37
N PHE A 77 -16.39 9.05 -8.10
CA PHE A 77 -16.03 8.24 -6.93
C PHE A 77 -17.20 7.91 -6.00
N VAL A 78 -18.37 8.55 -6.16
CA VAL A 78 -19.53 8.33 -5.26
C VAL A 78 -19.95 6.85 -5.15
N ASP A 79 -19.78 6.06 -6.21
CA ASP A 79 -20.17 4.64 -6.23
C ASP A 79 -19.01 3.67 -5.91
N TYR A 80 -17.85 4.18 -5.47
CA TYR A 80 -16.68 3.34 -5.13
C TYR A 80 -16.80 2.71 -3.73
N SER A 81 -17.80 3.07 -2.94
CA SER A 81 -18.02 2.57 -1.59
C SER A 81 -19.51 2.34 -1.37
N ILE A 82 -19.84 1.34 -0.54
CA ILE A 82 -21.21 0.96 -0.18
C ILE A 82 -21.61 1.66 1.13
#